data_AF-A0A9E2XLI3-F1
#
_entry.id   AF-A0A9E2XLI3-F1
#
_cell.length_a   1.000
_cell.length_b   1.000
_cell.length_c   1.000
_cell.angle_alpha   90.00
_cell.angle_beta   90.00
_cell.angle_gamma   90.00
#
_symmetry.space_group_name_H-M   'P 1'
#
loop_
_entity.id
_entity.type
_entity.pdbx_description
1 polymer ?
#
loop_
_entity_poly.entity_id
_entity_poly.type
_entity_poly.pdbx_seq_one_letter_code
_entity_poly.pdbx_strand_id
1 'polypeptide(L)'
;MRKVLEILGLVLALSLGSTASVFAQADKQTQAAGSTPVQADVSKQKHFATAQEAADALTEAIRKDDDPAVQAILGVGWRDLIPGNATHEDDVRQRFLEAWDQSHKLVPDGDDRMFVEAGTTGWRSPLPLIKDAAGWYYDVEAGRKEINAREIGRDEYTVIQTLLAIVDAQRDYVSLDPMKFGAPTYARRLLSAP
;
A
#
# COMPACT_ATOMS: atom_id res chain seq x y z
N MET A 1 -81.91 -20.60 -13.77
CA MET A 1 -82.82 -20.81 -12.62
C MET A 1 -82.41 -19.85 -11.51
N ARG A 2 -83.39 -19.13 -10.94
CA ARG A 2 -83.38 -18.36 -9.68
C ARG A 2 -82.39 -17.16 -9.60
N LYS A 3 -82.87 -15.90 -9.66
CA LYS A 3 -83.51 -15.08 -8.58
C LYS A 3 -82.44 -14.66 -7.54
N VAL A 4 -82.29 -13.44 -7.00
CA VAL A 4 -83.12 -12.23 -6.81
C VAL A 4 -82.22 -11.23 -6.03
N LEU A 5 -82.19 -9.93 -6.35
CA LEU A 5 -82.54 -8.74 -5.50
C LEU A 5 -81.73 -8.61 -4.18
N GLU A 6 -81.02 -7.52 -3.85
CA GLU A 6 -81.45 -6.15 -3.47
C GLU A 6 -80.25 -5.16 -3.67
N ILE A 7 -80.32 -3.88 -4.13
CA ILE A 7 -81.04 -2.66 -3.64
C ILE A 7 -80.56 -2.29 -2.21
N LEU A 8 -80.02 -1.13 -1.79
CA LEU A 8 -80.03 0.29 -2.21
C LEU A 8 -78.94 1.07 -1.42
N GLY A 9 -78.52 2.26 -1.91
CA GLY A 9 -77.93 3.35 -1.11
C GLY A 9 -76.54 3.79 -1.59
N LEU A 10 -76.39 4.50 -2.71
CA LEU A 10 -76.49 5.97 -2.88
C LEU A 10 -75.49 6.77 -1.99
N VAL A 11 -74.51 7.42 -2.64
CA VAL A 11 -73.98 8.79 -2.48
C VAL A 11 -72.63 8.82 -3.26
N LEU A 12 -72.59 9.23 -4.53
CA LEU A 12 -72.51 10.59 -5.06
C LEU A 12 -71.33 11.42 -4.53
N ALA A 13 -70.23 11.49 -5.29
CA ALA A 13 -69.47 12.72 -5.52
C ALA A 13 -68.43 12.51 -6.63
N LEU A 14 -68.59 13.23 -7.75
CA LEU A 14 -67.53 13.51 -8.71
C LEU A 14 -66.45 14.36 -8.03
N SER A 15 -65.17 14.09 -8.30
CA SER A 15 -64.20 15.18 -8.51
C SER A 15 -63.03 14.72 -9.38
N LEU A 16 -62.75 15.51 -10.42
CA LEU A 16 -61.49 15.50 -11.18
C LEU A 16 -60.38 16.12 -10.31
N GLY A 17 -59.16 15.61 -10.44
CA GLY A 17 -57.94 16.26 -9.98
C GLY A 17 -56.74 15.43 -10.42
N SER A 18 -56.17 15.70 -11.60
CA SER A 18 -55.01 16.58 -11.81
C SER A 18 -53.84 16.31 -10.87
N THR A 19 -52.76 15.85 -11.49
CA THR A 19 -51.40 15.69 -11.00
C THR A 19 -50.84 16.99 -10.39
N ALA A 20 -50.32 16.91 -9.16
CA ALA A 20 -49.16 17.69 -8.73
C ALA A 20 -48.67 17.11 -7.40
N SER A 21 -47.45 16.59 -7.43
CA SER A 21 -46.70 16.14 -6.26
C SER A 21 -46.71 17.19 -5.16
N VAL A 22 -46.99 16.71 -3.96
CA VAL A 22 -47.17 17.50 -2.75
C VAL A 22 -45.82 17.76 -2.07
N PHE A 23 -45.75 18.93 -1.43
CA PHE A 23 -44.87 19.37 -0.33
C PHE A 23 -43.63 20.25 -0.66
N ALA A 24 -43.88 21.56 -0.70
CA ALA A 24 -43.14 22.57 0.09
C ALA A 24 -43.68 22.52 1.55
N GLN A 25 -43.03 22.91 2.66
CA GLN A 25 -42.07 23.97 2.95
C GLN A 25 -41.58 23.89 4.44
N ALA A 26 -40.33 24.30 4.71
CA ALA A 26 -39.76 24.97 5.92
C ALA A 26 -39.93 24.33 7.34
N ASP A 27 -39.04 24.47 8.34
CA ASP A 27 -37.92 25.38 8.58
C ASP A 27 -37.07 24.89 9.81
N LYS A 28 -35.86 25.44 9.93
CA LYS A 28 -34.97 25.55 11.12
C LYS A 28 -33.95 24.44 11.52
N GLN A 29 -32.69 24.88 11.42
CA GLN A 29 -31.58 24.76 12.38
C GLN A 29 -30.69 23.49 12.37
N THR A 30 -29.46 23.65 11.83
CA THR A 30 -28.20 23.77 12.62
C THR A 30 -26.99 23.10 11.94
N GLN A 31 -26.00 23.95 11.64
CA GLN A 31 -24.54 23.74 11.57
C GLN A 31 -23.92 22.70 10.63
N ALA A 32 -23.12 23.27 9.71
CA ALA A 32 -21.90 22.75 9.10
C ALA A 32 -21.32 21.47 9.74
N ALA A 33 -21.41 20.36 9.01
CA ALA A 33 -20.42 19.30 9.10
C ALA A 33 -19.43 19.50 7.96
N GLY A 34 -18.40 20.29 8.25
CA GLY A 34 -17.21 20.32 7.40
C GLY A 34 -16.68 18.91 7.24
N SER A 35 -16.28 18.57 6.02
CA SER A 35 -15.40 17.44 5.77
C SER A 35 -14.11 17.72 6.52
N THR A 36 -14.01 17.24 7.76
CA THR A 36 -12.75 17.19 8.48
C THR A 36 -11.84 16.31 7.64
N PRO A 37 -10.71 16.82 7.12
CA PRO A 37 -9.66 15.91 6.73
C PRO A 37 -9.34 15.07 7.96
N VAL A 38 -9.25 13.75 7.80
CA VAL A 38 -8.58 12.92 8.80
C VAL A 38 -7.12 13.38 8.78
N GLN A 39 -6.83 14.41 9.56
CA GLN A 39 -5.47 14.69 9.99
C GLN A 39 -5.05 13.46 10.77
N ALA A 40 -4.21 12.64 10.14
CA ALA A 40 -3.39 11.70 10.86
C ALA A 40 -2.77 12.47 12.02
N ASP A 41 -2.99 11.99 13.24
CA ASP A 41 -2.49 12.64 14.44
C ASP A 41 -0.96 12.54 14.42
N VAL A 42 -0.28 13.58 13.92
CA VAL A 42 1.19 13.69 13.81
C VAL A 42 1.84 13.79 15.21
N SER A 43 1.06 13.78 16.28
CA SER A 43 1.48 14.27 17.61
C SER A 43 2.29 13.30 18.49
N LYS A 44 2.90 12.24 17.93
CA LYS A 44 3.79 11.34 18.73
C LYS A 44 5.09 10.91 18.05
N GLN A 45 5.39 11.41 16.86
CA GLN A 45 6.67 11.08 16.22
C GLN A 45 7.79 11.90 16.84
N LYS A 46 8.91 11.25 17.17
CA LYS A 46 10.08 11.90 17.77
C LYS A 46 10.85 12.72 16.73
N HIS A 47 11.22 13.93 17.13
CA HIS A 47 12.18 14.77 16.42
C HIS A 47 13.57 14.69 17.06
N PHE A 48 14.59 14.92 16.25
CA PHE A 48 16.00 14.86 16.63
C PHE A 48 16.73 16.16 16.28
N ALA A 49 17.80 16.47 17.00
CA ALA A 49 18.57 17.69 16.74
C ALA A 49 19.33 17.59 15.41
N THR A 50 19.76 16.38 15.03
CA THR A 50 20.48 16.13 13.79
C THR A 50 19.93 14.91 13.06
N ALA A 51 20.09 14.88 11.74
CA ALA A 51 19.75 13.71 10.93
C ALA A 51 20.55 12.46 11.34
N GLN A 52 21.82 12.64 11.77
CA GLN A 52 22.66 11.52 12.23
C GLN A 52 22.09 10.91 13.50
N GLU A 53 21.67 11.73 14.47
CA GLU A 53 21.04 11.25 15.69
C GLU A 53 19.76 10.46 15.41
N ALA A 54 18.95 10.89 14.44
CA ALA A 54 17.75 10.17 14.01
C ALA A 54 18.08 8.81 13.36
N ALA A 55 19.13 8.76 12.54
CA ALA A 55 19.61 7.55 11.87
C ALA A 55 20.16 6.53 12.88
N ASP A 56 20.99 6.98 13.82
CA ASP A 56 21.58 6.15 14.86
C ASP A 56 20.51 5.63 15.82
N ALA A 57 19.57 6.48 16.24
CA ALA A 57 18.51 6.10 17.16
C ALA A 57 17.57 5.05 16.58
N LEU A 58 17.19 5.17 15.30
CA LEU A 58 16.36 4.17 14.64
C LEU A 58 17.11 2.85 14.51
N THR A 59 18.36 2.89 14.07
CA THR A 59 19.18 1.69 13.88
C THR A 59 19.41 0.95 15.20
N GLU A 60 19.65 1.68 16.28
CA GLU A 60 19.83 1.09 17.61
C GLU A 60 18.53 0.47 18.14
N ALA A 61 17.38 1.10 17.91
CA ALA A 61 16.08 0.52 18.24
C ALA A 61 15.83 -0.78 17.47
N ILE A 62 16.14 -0.81 16.17
CA ILE A 62 16.06 -2.02 15.33
C ILE A 62 17.00 -3.12 15.83
N ARG A 63 18.24 -2.76 16.19
CA ARG A 63 19.25 -3.70 16.70
C ARG A 63 18.83 -4.36 18.02
N LYS A 64 18.13 -3.60 18.87
CA LYS A 64 17.62 -4.06 20.17
C LYS A 64 16.28 -4.78 20.11
N ASP A 65 15.63 -4.81 18.96
CA ASP A 65 14.25 -5.29 18.85
C ASP A 65 13.27 -4.51 19.76
N ASP A 66 13.47 -3.20 19.84
CA ASP A 66 12.68 -2.31 20.69
C ASP A 66 11.53 -1.67 19.90
N ASP A 67 10.46 -2.44 19.71
CA ASP A 67 9.25 -2.00 19.00
C ASP A 67 8.64 -0.69 19.57
N PRO A 68 8.56 -0.48 20.90
CA PRO A 68 8.16 0.81 21.45
C PRO A 68 9.05 1.98 21.01
N ALA A 69 10.37 1.80 20.99
CA ALA A 69 11.30 2.83 20.52
C ALA A 69 11.14 3.08 19.02
N VAL A 70 11.00 2.03 18.20
CA VAL A 70 10.74 2.18 16.76
C VAL A 70 9.44 2.94 16.53
N GLN A 71 8.38 2.61 17.27
CA GLN A 71 7.09 3.33 17.19
C GLN A 71 7.21 4.79 17.61
N ALA A 72 8.03 5.12 18.61
CA ALA A 72 8.25 6.51 18.99
C ALA A 72 8.96 7.30 17.86
N ILE A 73 9.83 6.65 17.09
CA ILE A 73 10.63 7.27 16.02
C ILE A 73 9.87 7.37 14.69
N LEU A 74 9.15 6.31 14.32
CA LEU A 74 8.42 6.22 13.04
C LEU A 74 6.93 6.54 13.18
N GLY A 75 6.42 6.66 14.40
CA GLY A 75 5.00 6.88 14.65
C GLY A 75 4.16 5.60 14.59
N VAL A 76 2.85 5.79 14.74
CA VAL A 76 1.87 4.69 14.69
C VAL A 76 1.77 4.10 13.28
N GLY A 77 1.60 2.79 13.18
CA GLY A 77 1.51 2.10 11.88
C GLY A 77 2.86 1.87 11.18
N TRP A 78 3.98 2.00 11.89
CA TRP A 78 5.31 1.68 11.35
C TRP A 78 5.45 0.21 10.94
N ARG A 79 4.74 -0.71 11.61
CA ARG A 79 4.75 -2.14 11.27
C ARG A 79 4.26 -2.40 9.86
N ASP A 80 3.31 -1.60 9.38
CA ASP A 80 2.77 -1.71 8.02
C ASP A 80 3.80 -1.31 6.95
N LEU A 81 5.00 -0.85 7.33
CA LEU A 81 6.12 -0.57 6.41
C LEU A 81 6.95 -1.82 6.12
N ILE A 82 6.84 -2.86 6.95
CA ILE A 82 7.60 -4.10 6.77
C ILE A 82 6.67 -5.10 6.06
N PRO A 83 6.85 -5.32 4.75
CA PRO A 83 6.04 -6.31 4.05
C PRO A 83 6.44 -7.73 4.49
N GLY A 84 5.51 -8.68 4.35
CA GLY A 84 5.79 -10.10 4.55
C GLY A 84 5.37 -10.63 5.92
N ASN A 85 6.11 -11.64 6.40
CA ASN A 85 5.85 -12.36 7.65
C ASN A 85 7.05 -12.21 8.60
N ALA A 86 6.94 -12.75 9.83
CA ALA A 86 7.99 -12.63 10.85
C ALA A 86 9.38 -13.11 10.36
N THR A 87 9.46 -14.19 9.59
CA THR A 87 10.74 -14.68 9.04
C THR A 87 11.33 -13.71 8.01
N HIS A 88 10.48 -13.08 7.20
CA HIS A 88 10.92 -12.04 6.28
C HIS A 88 11.38 -10.78 7.02
N GLU A 89 10.68 -10.38 8.08
CA GLU A 89 11.05 -9.25 8.93
C GLU A 89 12.43 -9.45 9.56
N ASP A 90 12.71 -10.63 10.10
CA ASP A 90 14.02 -10.97 10.67
C ASP A 90 15.14 -10.92 9.64
N ASP A 91 14.91 -11.46 8.43
CA ASP A 91 15.88 -11.43 7.32
C ASP A 91 16.15 -10.00 6.84
N VAL A 92 15.11 -9.18 6.66
CA VAL A 92 15.25 -7.76 6.27
C VAL A 92 16.02 -6.98 7.34
N ARG A 93 15.70 -7.21 8.61
CA ARG A 93 16.40 -6.60 9.75
C ARG A 93 17.88 -6.95 9.76
N GLN A 94 18.22 -8.24 9.66
CA GLN A 94 19.61 -8.70 9.67
C GLN A 94 20.40 -8.08 8.51
N ARG A 95 19.86 -8.12 7.28
CA ARG A 95 20.52 -7.53 6.11
C ARG A 95 20.74 -6.03 6.26
N PHE A 96 19.78 -5.31 6.83
CA PHE A 96 19.94 -3.88 7.10
C PHE A 96 21.07 -3.63 8.11
N LEU A 97 21.10 -4.36 9.23
CA LEU A 97 22.14 -4.18 10.26
C LEU A 97 23.54 -4.56 9.74
N GLU A 98 23.65 -5.63 8.96
CA GLU A 98 24.90 -6.01 8.28
C GLU A 98 25.38 -4.93 7.32
N ALA A 99 24.47 -4.38 6.50
CA ALA A 99 24.79 -3.30 5.59
C ALA A 99 25.22 -2.04 6.35
N TRP A 100 24.49 -1.67 7.39
CA TRP A 100 24.80 -0.52 8.25
C TRP A 100 26.19 -0.65 8.89
N ASP A 101 26.50 -1.82 9.44
CA ASP A 101 27.79 -2.10 10.10
C ASP A 101 28.94 -2.16 9.10
N GLN A 102 28.68 -2.57 7.85
CA GLN A 102 29.67 -2.53 6.78
C GLN A 102 30.03 -1.09 6.37
N SER A 103 29.02 -0.25 6.14
CA SER A 103 29.19 1.17 5.84
C SER A 103 27.83 1.88 5.95
N HIS A 104 27.80 3.11 6.45
CA HIS A 104 26.61 3.94 6.36
C HIS A 104 26.99 5.41 6.22
N LYS A 105 26.11 6.18 5.60
CA LYS A 105 26.24 7.64 5.48
C LYS A 105 24.88 8.28 5.26
N LEU A 106 24.80 9.56 5.60
CA LEU A 106 23.67 10.40 5.21
C LEU A 106 23.98 11.10 3.90
N VAL A 107 23.03 11.04 2.97
CA VAL A 107 23.12 11.69 1.67
C VAL A 107 22.02 12.76 1.57
N PRO A 108 22.39 14.03 1.41
CA PRO A 108 21.41 15.11 1.24
C PRO A 108 20.65 14.96 -0.09
N ASP A 109 19.40 15.39 -0.08
CA ASP A 109 18.52 15.52 -1.24
C ASP A 109 17.80 16.87 -1.16
N GLY A 110 18.53 17.94 -1.42
CA GLY A 110 18.11 19.32 -1.11
C GLY A 110 18.48 19.73 0.32
N ASP A 111 17.92 20.85 0.77
CA ASP A 111 18.36 21.52 2.01
C ASP A 111 17.79 20.90 3.29
N ASP A 112 16.54 20.39 3.22
CA ASP A 112 15.77 19.92 4.38
C ASP A 112 15.41 18.44 4.29
N ARG A 113 16.12 17.67 3.45
CA ARG A 113 15.88 16.24 3.27
C ARG A 113 17.19 15.46 3.16
N MET A 114 17.25 14.33 3.85
CA MET A 114 18.37 13.40 3.82
C MET A 114 17.87 11.96 3.71
N PHE A 115 18.75 11.10 3.23
CA PHE A 115 18.52 9.66 3.20
C PHE A 115 19.71 8.94 3.81
N VAL A 116 19.41 7.81 4.45
CA VAL A 116 20.43 6.84 4.87
C VAL A 116 20.82 6.00 3.66
N GLU A 117 22.11 5.93 3.36
CA GLU A 117 22.69 4.89 2.52
C GLU A 117 23.45 3.92 3.41
N ALA A 118 23.26 2.61 3.18
CA ALA A 118 23.89 1.55 3.97
C ALA A 118 24.52 0.50 3.05
N GLY A 119 25.61 -0.10 3.53
CA GLY A 119 26.44 -1.05 2.80
C GLY A 119 27.24 -0.41 1.66
N THR A 120 27.69 -1.28 0.76
CA THR A 120 28.57 -0.91 -0.37
C THR A 120 27.88 -0.99 -1.74
N THR A 121 26.60 -1.36 -1.77
CA THR A 121 25.82 -1.59 -2.98
C THR A 121 25.14 -0.33 -3.52
N GLY A 122 25.25 0.79 -2.80
CA GLY A 122 24.48 2.01 -3.08
C GLY A 122 23.02 1.90 -2.66
N TRP A 123 22.68 0.94 -1.79
CA TRP A 123 21.33 0.85 -1.25
C TRP A 123 21.01 2.09 -0.41
N ARG A 124 19.87 2.71 -0.74
CA ARG A 124 19.32 3.90 -0.07
C ARG A 124 18.02 3.52 0.63
N SER A 125 17.93 3.85 1.91
CA SER A 125 16.72 3.65 2.71
C SER A 125 15.50 4.30 2.04
N PRO A 126 14.34 3.63 2.01
CA PRO A 126 13.13 4.23 1.46
C PRO A 126 12.54 5.31 2.38
N LEU A 127 12.95 5.38 3.65
CA LEU A 127 12.44 6.33 4.63
C LEU A 127 13.31 7.61 4.64
N PRO A 128 12.86 8.72 4.04
CA PRO A 128 13.59 9.99 4.10
C PRO A 128 13.52 10.60 5.50
N LEU A 129 14.61 11.28 5.87
CA LEU A 129 14.67 12.21 6.99
C LEU A 129 14.33 13.61 6.49
N ILE A 130 13.37 14.27 7.12
CA ILE A 130 12.93 15.62 6.81
C ILE A 130 13.23 16.54 7.99
N LYS A 131 13.68 17.76 7.70
CA LYS A 131 13.90 18.81 8.69
C LYS A 131 12.71 19.76 8.74
N ASP A 132 12.19 19.99 9.94
CA ASP A 132 11.20 21.02 10.21
C ASP A 132 11.66 21.97 11.34
N ALA A 133 10.73 22.78 11.86
CA ALA A 133 11.02 23.71 12.95
C ALA A 133 11.32 23.03 14.30
N ALA A 134 10.88 21.79 14.51
CA ALA A 134 11.11 21.00 15.72
C ALA A 134 12.37 20.13 15.64
N GLY A 135 12.82 19.79 14.43
CA GLY A 135 14.06 19.07 14.19
C GLY A 135 13.96 18.11 13.00
N TRP A 136 14.77 17.07 13.02
CA TRP A 136 14.75 16.01 12.03
C TRP A 136 13.79 14.89 12.44
N TYR A 137 12.96 14.42 11.51
CA TYR A 137 12.03 13.29 11.71
C TYR A 137 11.95 12.45 10.43
N TYR A 138 11.39 11.24 10.52
CA TYR A 138 11.19 10.39 9.34
C TYR A 138 9.85 10.66 8.66
N ASP A 139 9.85 10.95 7.37
CA ASP A 139 8.58 10.99 6.61
C ASP A 139 8.16 9.58 6.21
N VAL A 140 7.36 8.97 7.09
CA VAL A 140 6.84 7.62 6.95
C VAL A 140 5.81 7.50 5.82
N GLU A 141 5.08 8.56 5.50
CA GLU A 141 4.11 8.52 4.40
C GLU A 141 4.84 8.43 3.05
N ALA A 142 5.89 9.25 2.86
CA ALA A 142 6.76 9.16 1.70
C ALA A 142 7.44 7.78 1.64
N GLY A 143 7.96 7.28 2.76
CA GLY A 143 8.58 5.96 2.81
C GLY A 143 7.63 4.82 2.46
N ARG A 144 6.37 4.87 2.89
CA ARG A 144 5.35 3.88 2.52
C ARG A 144 5.11 3.84 1.02
N LYS A 145 5.00 5.01 0.38
CA LYS A 145 4.81 5.11 -1.09
C LYS A 145 6.01 4.51 -1.83
N GLU A 146 7.22 4.80 -1.36
CA GLU A 146 8.46 4.28 -1.94
C GLU A 146 8.60 2.75 -1.74
N ILE A 147 8.28 2.22 -0.56
CA ILE A 147 8.31 0.77 -0.30
C ILE A 147 7.36 0.05 -1.26
N ASN A 148 6.11 0.51 -1.37
CA ASN A 148 5.13 -0.05 -2.29
C ASN A 148 5.61 0.01 -3.76
N ALA A 149 6.20 1.14 -4.17
CA ALA A 149 6.75 1.29 -5.52
C ALA A 149 7.90 0.30 -5.79
N ARG A 150 8.77 0.06 -4.80
CA ARG A 150 9.87 -0.91 -4.91
C ARG A 150 9.37 -2.34 -4.98
N GLU A 151 8.30 -2.68 -4.27
CA GLU A 151 7.68 -4.00 -4.35
C GLU A 151 7.07 -4.24 -5.73
N ILE A 152 6.25 -3.30 -6.21
CA ILE A 152 5.67 -3.36 -7.55
C ILE A 152 6.78 -3.51 -8.59
N GLY A 153 7.84 -2.70 -8.51
CA GLY A 153 8.96 -2.79 -9.45
C GLY A 153 9.68 -4.15 -9.41
N ARG A 154 9.85 -4.76 -8.22
CA ARG A 154 10.45 -6.09 -8.09
C ARG A 154 9.54 -7.19 -8.67
N ASP A 155 8.25 -7.09 -8.41
CA ASP A 155 7.26 -8.06 -8.89
C ASP A 155 7.12 -7.98 -10.41
N GLU A 156 7.02 -6.78 -10.97
CA GLU A 156 7.01 -6.54 -12.42
C GLU A 156 8.28 -7.09 -13.09
N TYR A 157 9.45 -6.82 -12.51
CA TYR A 157 10.70 -7.38 -13.00
C TYR A 157 10.70 -8.91 -12.98
N THR A 158 10.22 -9.51 -11.89
CA THR A 158 10.13 -10.97 -11.72
C THR A 158 9.21 -11.60 -12.75
N VAL A 159 8.06 -10.97 -13.04
CA VAL A 159 7.13 -11.44 -14.09
C VAL A 159 7.80 -11.40 -15.45
N ILE A 160 8.49 -10.31 -15.80
CA ILE A 160 9.22 -10.20 -17.08
C ILE A 160 10.25 -11.33 -17.21
N GLN A 161 11.07 -11.55 -16.18
CA GLN A 161 12.07 -12.62 -16.20
C GLN A 161 11.41 -14.00 -16.34
N THR A 162 10.28 -14.22 -15.68
CA THR A 162 9.53 -15.48 -15.78
C THR A 162 8.99 -15.71 -17.19
N LEU A 163 8.44 -14.67 -17.83
CA LEU A 163 7.94 -14.77 -19.20
C LEU A 163 9.07 -15.05 -20.20
N LEU A 164 10.24 -14.42 -20.02
CA LEU A 164 11.42 -14.70 -20.83
C LEU A 164 11.91 -16.15 -20.65
N ALA A 165 11.96 -16.64 -19.41
CA ALA A 165 12.34 -18.02 -19.12
C ALA A 165 11.36 -19.04 -19.73
N ILE A 166 10.06 -18.73 -19.79
CA ILE A 166 9.07 -19.57 -20.48
C ILE A 166 9.36 -19.61 -21.99
N VAL A 167 9.67 -18.47 -22.62
CA VAL A 167 10.01 -18.42 -24.05
C VAL A 167 11.27 -19.24 -24.34
N ASP A 168 12.30 -19.11 -23.51
CA ASP A 168 13.53 -19.88 -23.68
C ASP A 168 13.28 -21.39 -23.48
N ALA A 169 12.49 -21.78 -22.47
CA ALA A 169 12.08 -23.18 -22.29
C ALA A 169 11.31 -23.75 -23.49
N GLN A 170 10.48 -22.94 -24.15
CA GLN A 170 9.77 -23.35 -25.37
C GLN A 170 10.71 -23.50 -26.56
N ARG A 171 11.71 -22.64 -26.71
CA ARG A 171 12.76 -22.77 -27.74
C ARG A 171 13.57 -24.04 -27.53
N ASP A 172 13.94 -24.33 -26.29
CA ASP A 172 14.64 -25.57 -25.94
C ASP A 172 13.78 -26.80 -26.27
N TYR A 173 12.49 -26.79 -25.91
CA TYR A 173 11.57 -27.86 -26.25
C TYR A 173 11.47 -28.11 -27.77
N VAL A 174 11.35 -27.04 -28.57
CA VAL A 174 11.35 -27.14 -30.04
C VAL A 174 12.65 -27.77 -30.56
N SER A 175 13.80 -27.40 -29.99
CA SER A 175 15.11 -27.93 -30.41
C SER A 175 15.28 -29.43 -30.15
N LEU A 176 14.59 -29.97 -29.14
CA LEU A 176 14.62 -31.40 -28.83
C LEU A 176 13.84 -32.26 -29.86
N ASP A 177 12.94 -31.65 -30.64
CA ASP A 177 11.97 -32.32 -31.54
C ASP A 177 11.46 -33.67 -30.97
N PRO A 178 10.86 -33.68 -29.77
CA PRO A 178 10.55 -34.92 -29.07
C PRO A 178 9.52 -35.79 -29.81
N MET A 179 8.70 -35.19 -30.68
CA MET A 179 7.71 -35.90 -31.49
C MET A 179 8.19 -36.23 -32.91
N LYS A 180 9.41 -35.79 -33.28
CA LYS A 180 10.02 -36.01 -34.59
C LYS A 180 9.15 -35.54 -35.76
N PHE A 181 8.44 -34.43 -35.58
CA PHE A 181 7.54 -33.90 -36.61
C PHE A 181 8.28 -33.05 -37.64
N GLY A 182 9.53 -32.65 -37.39
CA GLY A 182 10.30 -31.78 -38.29
C GLY A 182 9.72 -30.36 -38.44
N ALA A 183 8.76 -29.99 -37.59
CA ALA A 183 8.13 -28.68 -37.54
C ALA A 183 8.11 -28.16 -36.09
N PRO A 184 8.28 -26.84 -35.86
CA PRO A 184 8.28 -26.29 -34.51
C PRO A 184 6.93 -26.50 -33.83
N THR A 185 6.95 -27.11 -32.65
CA THR A 185 5.76 -27.37 -31.83
C THR A 185 5.97 -26.86 -30.41
N TYR A 186 4.91 -26.28 -29.82
CA TYR A 186 4.94 -25.81 -28.43
C TYR A 186 4.67 -26.97 -27.46
N ALA A 187 5.31 -26.90 -26.30
CA ALA A 187 5.00 -27.80 -25.19
C ALA A 187 3.57 -27.53 -24.70
N ARG A 188 2.76 -28.59 -24.62
CA ARG A 188 1.36 -28.51 -24.15
C ARG A 188 1.21 -28.52 -22.63
N ARG A 189 2.30 -28.76 -21.90
CA ARG A 189 2.34 -28.87 -20.44
C ARG A 189 3.63 -28.23 -19.93
N LEU A 190 3.55 -27.49 -18.82
CA LEU A 190 4.72 -26.92 -18.15
C LEU A 190 5.52 -27.99 -17.38
N LEU A 191 4.84 -29.00 -16.86
CA LEU A 191 5.45 -30.13 -16.15
C LEU A 191 5.32 -31.42 -16.98
N SER A 192 6.44 -32.11 -17.16
CA SER A 192 6.47 -33.46 -17.75
C SER A 192 5.79 -34.46 -16.81
N ALA A 193 5.16 -35.48 -17.39
CA ALA A 193 4.79 -36.67 -16.63
C ALA A 193 6.04 -37.53 -16.41
N PRO A 194 6.17 -38.21 -15.25
CA PRO A 194 7.24 -39.17 -15.01
C PRO A 194 7.17 -40.39 -15.95
#